data_AF-A0A819C670-F1
#
_entry.id   AF-A0A819C670-F1
#
_cell.length_a   1.000
_cell.length_b   1.000
_cell.length_c   1.000
_cell.angle_alpha   90.00
_cell.angle_beta   90.00
_cell.angle_gamma   90.00
#
_symmetry.space_group_name_H-M   'P 1'
#
loop_
_entity.id
_entity.type
_entity.pdbx_description
1 polymer ?
#
loop_
_entity_poly.entity_id
_entity_poly.type
_entity_poly.pdbx_seq_one_letter_code
_entity_poly.pdbx_strand_id
1 'polypeptide(L)'
;MSASNQTIEPYYMQFLRCAKCSRGFEYENQSYHPITLPTHDATICKQCISVGTDHTSIDQLPTNYPLLIILYDPSKLPKDHEERYGQCPFYMKLDDETKTCFNTVEKGLSDIAIIIKPILKSEDYENVYSRSLLRKIFGLFNSQYINREGRLKILKTIRSLGEHICIDLYVSNQIPQQLKNKAWSIVGFTSRKFYEPAMQEKVLQNIVVFFQSHEASRTAHVIEFVKKNIQENDGAAIAHMIDILSGKSCFIKTRMKNYSLIELQQQYKIKEHLRDAYDEKIIQIAFNEGMLLSAGFWSLLLYGNDTQYELQMEKIIDKLSISTTDLFDRSIKQFRDVALGSTSPFKPLLKFEKYFIQLAQIGDYKQEHLNASIFVPPLEALTELVDGLIHH
;
A
#
# COMPACT_ATOMS: atom_id res chain seq x y z
N MET A 1 12.44 15.95 -38.24
CA MET A 1 12.68 15.82 -36.79
C MET A 1 11.66 14.85 -36.25
N SER A 2 12.00 13.55 -36.27
CA SER A 2 11.16 12.48 -35.75
C SER A 2 11.21 12.53 -34.23
N ALA A 3 10.06 12.78 -33.60
CA ALA A 3 9.90 12.58 -32.16
C ALA A 3 10.24 11.11 -31.87
N SER A 4 11.31 10.89 -31.12
CA SER A 4 11.63 9.59 -30.55
C SER A 4 10.49 9.23 -29.60
N ASN A 5 9.64 8.28 -30.01
CA ASN A 5 8.78 7.54 -29.10
C ASN A 5 9.70 6.83 -28.09
N GLN A 6 10.01 7.48 -26.98
CA GLN A 6 10.56 6.81 -25.81
C GLN A 6 9.45 5.89 -25.32
N THR A 7 9.55 4.60 -25.62
CA THR A 7 8.72 3.57 -24.99
C THR A 7 8.96 3.68 -23.49
N ILE A 8 7.99 4.23 -22.77
CA ILE A 8 8.04 4.32 -21.31
C ILE A 8 8.06 2.88 -20.80
N GLU A 9 9.10 2.54 -20.03
CA GLU A 9 9.25 1.20 -19.47
C GLU A 9 8.10 0.91 -18.49
N PRO A 10 7.46 -0.29 -18.54
CA PRO A 10 6.38 -0.63 -17.62
C PRO A 10 6.76 -0.47 -16.15
N TYR A 11 5.83 0.02 -15.33
CA TYR A 11 6.08 0.36 -13.92
C TYR A 11 6.69 -0.79 -13.11
N TYR A 12 6.25 -2.03 -13.37
CA TYR A 12 6.70 -3.20 -12.62
C TYR A 12 8.17 -3.58 -12.89
N MET A 13 8.77 -3.12 -13.99
CA MET A 13 10.14 -3.47 -14.36
C MET A 13 11.17 -2.94 -13.36
N GLN A 14 10.84 -1.88 -12.61
CA GLN A 14 11.72 -1.37 -11.56
C GLN A 14 11.98 -2.40 -10.44
N PHE A 15 11.06 -3.34 -10.22
CA PHE A 15 11.19 -4.40 -9.21
C PHE A 15 12.01 -5.60 -9.71
N LEU A 16 12.31 -5.65 -11.00
CA LEU A 16 13.05 -6.73 -11.67
C LEU A 16 14.52 -6.34 -11.94
N ARG A 17 15.01 -5.36 -11.18
CA ARG A 17 16.36 -4.80 -11.29
C ARG A 17 17.07 -4.87 -9.95
N CYS A 18 18.39 -5.02 -9.99
CA CYS A 18 19.23 -5.00 -8.81
C CYS A 18 19.17 -3.64 -8.13
N ALA A 19 18.87 -3.63 -6.82
CA ALA A 19 18.81 -2.38 -6.03
C ALA A 19 20.15 -1.62 -5.94
N LYS A 20 21.29 -2.27 -6.25
CA LYS A 20 22.64 -1.67 -6.17
C LYS A 20 23.14 -1.14 -7.51
N CYS A 21 23.04 -1.91 -8.60
CA CYS A 21 23.57 -1.52 -9.92
C CYS A 21 22.48 -1.17 -10.95
N SER A 22 21.21 -1.27 -10.58
CA SER A 22 20.05 -0.99 -11.45
C SER A 22 19.96 -1.84 -12.73
N ARG A 23 20.85 -2.82 -12.89
CA ARG A 23 20.79 -3.81 -13.98
C ARG A 23 19.65 -4.79 -13.76
N GLY A 24 18.97 -5.17 -14.84
CA GLY A 24 17.97 -6.24 -14.82
C GLY A 24 18.56 -7.58 -14.38
N PHE A 25 17.76 -8.40 -13.72
CA PHE A 25 18.15 -9.77 -13.38
C PHE A 25 18.19 -10.66 -14.62
N GLU A 26 19.09 -11.64 -14.63
CA GLU A 26 19.21 -12.58 -15.74
C GLU A 26 19.27 -14.03 -15.24
N TYR A 27 18.67 -14.97 -15.97
CA TYR A 27 18.76 -16.40 -15.64
C TYR A 27 20.00 -17.07 -16.24
N GLU A 28 20.32 -16.77 -17.50
CA GLU A 28 21.43 -17.42 -18.23
C GLU A 28 22.81 -17.06 -17.65
N ASN A 29 22.95 -15.84 -17.11
CA ASN A 29 24.16 -15.39 -16.46
C ASN A 29 24.00 -15.41 -14.93
N GLN A 30 24.64 -16.39 -14.29
CA GLN A 30 24.59 -16.57 -12.83
C GLN A 30 25.09 -15.37 -12.02
N SER A 31 25.92 -14.50 -12.62
CA SER A 31 26.38 -13.26 -11.98
C SER A 31 25.23 -12.27 -11.77
N TYR A 32 24.15 -12.38 -12.55
CA TYR A 32 22.98 -11.51 -12.48
C TYR A 32 21.75 -12.18 -11.85
N HIS A 33 21.92 -13.33 -11.20
CA HIS A 33 20.85 -13.97 -10.45
C HIS A 33 20.38 -13.08 -9.28
N PRO A 34 19.06 -12.95 -9.07
CA PRO A 34 18.49 -12.16 -7.97
C PRO A 34 18.66 -12.87 -6.63
N ILE A 35 19.14 -12.14 -5.62
CA ILE A 35 19.32 -12.61 -4.25
C ILE A 35 18.67 -11.62 -3.29
N THR A 36 17.69 -12.10 -2.52
CA THR A 36 16.96 -11.29 -1.53
C THR A 36 17.76 -11.18 -0.23
N LEU A 37 18.07 -9.96 0.18
CA LEU A 37 18.85 -9.72 1.41
C LEU A 37 17.99 -9.91 2.68
N PRO A 38 18.53 -10.48 3.78
CA PRO A 38 17.77 -10.70 5.00
C PRO A 38 17.35 -9.44 5.77
N THR A 39 18.06 -8.33 5.63
CA THR A 39 17.95 -7.16 6.54
C THR A 39 17.25 -5.94 5.95
N HIS A 40 17.11 -5.86 4.62
CA HIS A 40 16.69 -4.62 3.95
C HIS A 40 15.63 -4.80 2.87
N ASP A 41 15.03 -6.00 2.75
CA ASP A 41 13.97 -6.28 1.76
C ASP A 41 14.33 -5.86 0.33
N ALA A 42 15.62 -5.88 0.06
CA ALA A 42 16.22 -5.47 -1.19
C ALA A 42 16.76 -6.72 -1.89
N THR A 43 16.47 -6.82 -3.17
CA THR A 43 17.03 -7.87 -4.01
C THR A 43 18.18 -7.28 -4.83
N ILE A 44 19.35 -7.90 -4.73
CA ILE A 44 20.54 -7.51 -5.50
C ILE A 44 21.05 -8.69 -6.33
N CYS A 45 21.83 -8.41 -7.36
CA CYS A 45 22.43 -9.47 -8.16
C CYS A 45 23.64 -10.08 -7.45
N LYS A 46 23.92 -11.36 -7.75
CA LYS A 46 25.06 -12.11 -7.19
C LYS A 46 26.41 -11.37 -7.36
N GLN A 47 26.64 -10.74 -8.51
CA GLN A 47 27.83 -9.93 -8.75
C GLN A 47 27.95 -8.77 -7.75
N CYS A 48 26.85 -8.08 -7.47
CA CYS A 48 26.84 -6.95 -6.54
C CYS A 48 27.05 -7.34 -5.07
N ILE A 49 26.76 -8.59 -4.70
CA ILE A 49 27.08 -9.17 -3.39
C ILE A 49 28.59 -9.39 -3.28
N SER A 50 29.18 -10.08 -4.26
CA SER A 50 30.62 -10.45 -4.25
C SER A 50 31.58 -9.25 -4.19
N VAL A 51 31.14 -8.07 -4.65
CA VAL A 51 31.94 -6.83 -4.65
C VAL A 51 31.73 -6.01 -3.36
N GLY A 52 30.76 -6.38 -2.52
CA GLY A 52 30.19 -5.48 -1.51
C GLY A 52 30.59 -5.69 -0.05
N THR A 53 30.95 -6.89 0.40
CA THR A 53 31.06 -7.17 1.84
C THR A 53 31.92 -8.40 2.16
N ASP A 54 32.67 -8.36 3.28
CA ASP A 54 33.35 -9.50 3.92
C ASP A 54 32.38 -10.59 4.47
N HIS A 55 31.13 -10.65 3.98
CA HIS A 55 30.09 -11.55 4.46
C HIS A 55 29.98 -12.78 3.57
N THR A 56 30.94 -13.70 3.72
CA THR A 56 30.97 -15.02 3.07
C THR A 56 29.70 -15.87 3.23
N SER A 57 28.80 -15.49 4.15
CA SER A 57 27.49 -16.11 4.37
C SER A 57 26.39 -15.62 3.43
N ILE A 58 26.46 -14.39 2.90
CA ILE A 58 25.40 -13.80 2.03
C ILE A 58 25.50 -14.33 0.60
N ASP A 59 26.72 -14.58 0.11
CA ASP A 59 26.96 -15.19 -1.22
C ASP A 59 26.38 -16.62 -1.34
N GLN A 60 26.05 -17.25 -0.22
CA GLN A 60 25.48 -18.59 -0.16
C GLN A 60 23.95 -18.59 -0.24
N LEU A 61 23.29 -17.43 -0.21
CA LEU A 61 21.82 -17.34 -0.22
C LEU A 61 21.21 -17.86 -1.54
N PRO A 62 19.98 -18.39 -1.49
CA PRO A 62 19.29 -18.94 -2.66
C PRO A 62 18.85 -17.84 -3.64
N THR A 63 18.81 -18.21 -4.92
CA THR A 63 18.24 -17.39 -6.00
C THR A 63 16.73 -17.20 -5.80
N ASN A 64 16.26 -15.96 -6.00
CA ASN A 64 14.84 -15.61 -5.97
C ASN A 64 14.17 -15.97 -7.31
N TYR A 65 13.73 -17.22 -7.44
CA TYR A 65 13.07 -17.72 -8.64
C TYR A 65 11.71 -17.08 -8.96
N PRO A 66 10.86 -16.67 -8.00
CA PRO A 66 9.65 -15.90 -8.30
C PRO A 66 9.91 -14.70 -9.22
N LEU A 67 10.98 -13.93 -9.00
CA LEU A 67 11.35 -12.81 -9.89
C LEU A 67 11.82 -13.27 -11.28
N LEU A 68 12.58 -14.39 -11.34
CA LEU A 68 13.00 -14.96 -12.62
C LEU A 68 11.82 -15.52 -13.42
N ILE A 69 10.79 -16.07 -12.76
CA ILE A 69 9.56 -16.55 -13.39
C ILE A 69 8.85 -15.41 -14.12
N ILE A 70 8.79 -14.21 -13.54
CA ILE A 70 8.21 -13.03 -14.21
C ILE A 70 8.96 -12.71 -15.52
N LEU A 71 10.30 -12.77 -15.49
CA LEU A 71 11.16 -12.42 -16.63
C LEU A 71 11.18 -13.51 -17.71
N TYR A 72 11.33 -14.78 -17.31
CA TYR A 72 11.66 -15.90 -18.18
C TYR A 72 10.53 -16.93 -18.24
N ASP A 73 10.31 -17.51 -19.42
CA ASP A 73 9.39 -18.64 -19.60
C ASP A 73 9.64 -19.74 -18.54
N PRO A 74 8.63 -20.13 -17.73
CA PRO A 74 8.82 -21.15 -16.69
C PRO A 74 9.31 -22.48 -17.23
N SER A 75 9.05 -22.80 -18.51
CA SER A 75 9.57 -24.01 -19.16
C SER A 75 11.09 -24.03 -19.34
N LYS A 76 11.74 -22.86 -19.30
CA LYS A 76 13.20 -22.70 -19.39
C LYS A 76 13.87 -22.66 -18.02
N LEU A 77 13.09 -22.59 -16.95
CA LEU A 77 13.58 -22.55 -15.58
C LEU A 77 13.51 -23.96 -14.96
N PRO A 78 14.28 -24.23 -13.90
CA PRO A 78 14.24 -25.52 -13.21
C PRO A 78 12.87 -25.74 -12.56
N LYS A 79 12.37 -26.99 -12.65
CA LYS A 79 10.95 -27.30 -12.37
C LYS A 79 10.68 -27.51 -10.90
N ASP A 80 11.63 -28.12 -10.18
CA ASP A 80 11.47 -28.44 -8.77
C ASP A 80 12.56 -27.78 -7.91
N HIS A 81 12.37 -27.87 -6.59
CA HIS A 81 13.26 -27.25 -5.62
C HIS A 81 14.66 -27.88 -5.61
N GLU A 82 14.79 -29.16 -5.94
CA GLU A 82 16.08 -29.85 -5.94
C GLU A 82 16.92 -29.37 -7.14
N GLU A 83 16.32 -29.21 -8.31
CA GLU A 83 17.00 -28.59 -9.45
C GLU A 83 17.33 -27.10 -9.19
N ARG A 84 16.45 -26.36 -8.51
CA ARG A 84 16.66 -24.93 -8.21
C ARG A 84 17.73 -24.69 -7.15
N TYR A 85 17.76 -25.52 -6.11
CA TYR A 85 18.46 -25.24 -4.86
C TYR A 85 19.32 -26.39 -4.32
N GLY A 86 19.29 -27.59 -4.91
CA GLY A 86 20.05 -28.75 -4.44
C GLY A 86 21.57 -28.54 -4.39
N GLN A 87 22.08 -27.61 -5.21
CA GLN A 87 23.50 -27.20 -5.21
C GLN A 87 23.78 -25.93 -4.37
N CYS A 88 22.75 -25.31 -3.79
CA CYS A 88 22.89 -24.10 -2.99
C CYS A 88 23.44 -24.45 -1.61
N PRO A 89 24.65 -23.96 -1.21
CA PRO A 89 25.25 -24.31 0.06
C PRO A 89 24.38 -23.96 1.27
N PHE A 90 23.59 -22.88 1.19
CA PHE A 90 22.65 -22.52 2.23
C PHE A 90 21.52 -23.54 2.35
N TYR A 91 20.87 -23.88 1.25
CA TYR A 91 19.74 -24.82 1.23
C TYR A 91 20.16 -26.22 1.72
N MET A 92 21.35 -26.68 1.33
CA MET A 92 21.87 -27.99 1.77
C MET A 92 22.03 -28.10 3.30
N LYS A 93 22.38 -26.98 3.96
CA LYS A 93 22.62 -26.91 5.42
C LYS A 93 21.33 -26.81 6.26
N LEU A 94 20.19 -26.57 5.64
CA LEU A 94 18.91 -26.47 6.34
C LEU A 94 18.48 -27.84 6.88
N ASP A 95 17.84 -27.84 8.06
CA ASP A 95 17.12 -29.00 8.58
C ASP A 95 15.84 -29.29 7.75
N ASP A 96 15.30 -30.50 7.88
CA ASP A 96 14.17 -30.97 7.06
C ASP A 96 12.89 -30.14 7.27
N GLU A 97 12.63 -29.67 8.48
CA GLU A 97 11.46 -28.84 8.79
C GLU A 97 11.59 -27.46 8.12
N THR A 98 12.77 -26.85 8.21
CA THR A 98 13.09 -25.58 7.57
C THR A 98 13.08 -25.70 6.04
N LYS A 99 13.61 -26.79 5.47
CA LYS A 99 13.52 -27.08 4.02
C LYS A 99 12.07 -27.19 3.57
N THR A 100 11.25 -27.92 4.32
CA THR A 100 9.82 -28.08 4.02
C THR A 100 9.12 -26.72 4.02
N CYS A 101 9.36 -25.90 5.05
CA CYS A 101 8.80 -24.55 5.12
C CYS A 101 9.28 -23.65 3.97
N PHE A 102 10.59 -23.67 3.67
CA PHE A 102 11.18 -22.93 2.56
C PHE A 102 10.50 -23.30 1.23
N ASN A 103 10.38 -24.59 0.94
CA ASN A 103 9.78 -25.09 -0.30
C ASN A 103 8.29 -24.76 -0.40
N THR A 104 7.54 -24.82 0.71
CA THR A 104 6.13 -24.43 0.73
C THR A 104 5.96 -22.96 0.36
N VAL A 105 6.76 -22.08 0.97
CA VAL A 105 6.65 -20.64 0.71
C VAL A 105 7.12 -20.31 -0.71
N GLU A 106 8.27 -20.80 -1.13
CA GLU A 106 8.81 -20.57 -2.48
C GLU A 106 7.84 -21.00 -3.57
N LYS A 107 7.24 -22.19 -3.40
CA LYS A 107 6.23 -22.71 -4.33
C LYS A 107 5.04 -21.76 -4.42
N GLY A 108 4.45 -21.35 -3.29
CA GLY A 108 3.30 -20.45 -3.30
C GLY A 108 3.62 -19.09 -3.95
N LEU A 109 4.82 -18.54 -3.71
CA LEU A 109 5.27 -17.32 -4.37
C LEU A 109 5.50 -17.53 -5.88
N SER A 110 6.04 -18.68 -6.27
CA SER A 110 6.20 -19.07 -7.69
C SER A 110 4.85 -19.20 -8.39
N ASP A 111 3.86 -19.83 -7.75
CA ASP A 111 2.51 -20.01 -8.29
C ASP A 111 1.85 -18.65 -8.56
N ILE A 112 1.94 -17.72 -7.60
CA ILE A 112 1.47 -16.33 -7.78
C ILE A 112 2.24 -15.65 -8.93
N ALA A 113 3.56 -15.80 -9.01
CA ALA A 113 4.36 -15.23 -10.09
C ALA A 113 3.95 -15.76 -11.47
N ILE A 114 3.64 -17.06 -11.59
CA ILE A 114 3.14 -17.68 -12.82
C ILE A 114 1.81 -17.05 -13.24
N ILE A 115 0.89 -16.86 -12.29
CA ILE A 115 -0.45 -16.33 -12.52
C ILE A 115 -0.42 -14.87 -12.99
N ILE A 116 0.36 -14.01 -12.33
CA ILE A 116 0.36 -12.58 -12.67
C ILE A 116 1.12 -12.26 -13.96
N LYS A 117 2.09 -13.09 -14.33
CA LYS A 117 3.02 -12.79 -15.41
C LYS A 117 2.34 -12.51 -16.76
N PRO A 118 1.38 -13.32 -17.25
CA PRO A 118 0.68 -13.04 -18.51
C PRO A 118 0.04 -11.65 -18.51
N ILE A 119 -0.53 -11.24 -17.37
CA ILE A 119 -1.17 -9.93 -17.21
C ILE A 119 -0.14 -8.83 -17.16
N LEU A 120 0.98 -8.98 -16.46
CA LEU A 120 2.06 -7.97 -16.49
C LEU A 120 2.59 -7.72 -17.92
N LYS A 121 2.49 -8.72 -18.81
CA LYS A 121 2.91 -8.60 -20.22
C LYS A 121 1.80 -8.08 -21.14
N SER A 122 0.58 -7.91 -20.65
CA SER A 122 -0.51 -7.31 -21.43
C SER A 122 -0.41 -5.79 -21.39
N GLU A 123 -0.99 -5.11 -22.38
CA GLU A 123 -1.07 -3.64 -22.38
C GLU A 123 -2.02 -3.12 -21.28
N ASP A 124 -2.94 -3.96 -20.81
CA ASP A 124 -3.99 -3.61 -19.85
C ASP A 124 -3.62 -3.88 -18.39
N TYR A 125 -2.36 -4.21 -18.08
CA TYR A 125 -1.98 -4.59 -16.72
C TYR A 125 -2.27 -3.50 -15.68
N GLU A 126 -2.23 -2.22 -16.07
CA GLU A 126 -2.54 -1.08 -15.20
C GLU A 126 -4.04 -0.95 -14.89
N ASN A 127 -4.91 -1.55 -15.71
CA ASN A 127 -6.35 -1.63 -15.44
C ASN A 127 -6.67 -2.73 -14.44
N VAL A 128 -5.84 -3.78 -14.37
CA VAL A 128 -6.03 -4.92 -13.46
C VAL A 128 -5.34 -4.68 -12.12
N TYR A 129 -4.09 -4.20 -12.14
CA TYR A 129 -3.29 -4.01 -10.94
C TYR A 129 -2.92 -2.55 -10.73
N SER A 130 -3.42 -1.98 -9.63
CA SER A 130 -2.98 -0.67 -9.15
C SER A 130 -1.48 -0.67 -8.85
N ARG A 131 -0.81 0.48 -8.95
CA ARG A 131 0.62 0.60 -8.62
C ARG A 131 0.90 0.21 -7.17
N SER A 132 -0.01 0.54 -6.25
CA SER A 132 0.03 0.08 -4.86
C SER A 132 -0.05 -1.44 -4.74
N LEU A 133 -0.97 -2.10 -5.45
CA LEU A 133 -1.10 -3.55 -5.42
C LEU A 133 0.16 -4.24 -5.98
N LEU A 134 0.69 -3.76 -7.10
CA LEU A 134 1.97 -4.24 -7.65
C LEU A 134 3.12 -4.08 -6.66
N ARG A 135 3.24 -2.92 -5.98
CA ARG A 135 4.26 -2.72 -4.96
C ARG A 135 4.17 -3.73 -3.83
N LYS A 136 2.96 -4.04 -3.34
CA LYS A 136 2.77 -5.03 -2.28
C LYS A 136 3.06 -6.46 -2.77
N ILE A 137 2.67 -6.82 -4.01
CA ILE A 137 2.99 -8.12 -4.63
C ILE A 137 4.50 -8.30 -4.80
N PHE A 138 5.19 -7.32 -5.38
CA PHE A 138 6.65 -7.39 -5.51
C PHE A 138 7.36 -7.29 -4.16
N GLY A 139 6.78 -6.59 -3.18
CA GLY A 139 7.24 -6.62 -1.79
C GLY A 139 7.16 -8.02 -1.17
N LEU A 140 6.13 -8.79 -1.51
CA LEU A 140 6.00 -10.19 -1.12
C LEU A 140 7.09 -11.06 -1.77
N PHE A 141 7.34 -10.91 -3.07
CA PHE A 141 8.44 -11.63 -3.75
C PHE A 141 9.83 -11.24 -3.25
N ASN A 142 10.00 -10.00 -2.79
CA ASN A 142 11.23 -9.50 -2.18
C ASN A 142 11.32 -9.79 -0.67
N SER A 143 10.43 -10.61 -0.13
CA SER A 143 10.51 -11.03 1.27
C SER A 143 11.38 -12.28 1.41
N GLN A 144 12.30 -12.25 2.37
CA GLN A 144 13.09 -13.41 2.72
C GLN A 144 12.24 -14.39 3.54
N TYR A 145 12.30 -15.70 3.29
CA TYR A 145 11.57 -16.71 4.09
C TYR A 145 12.49 -17.73 4.76
N ILE A 146 13.79 -17.51 4.65
CA ILE A 146 14.80 -18.29 5.36
C ILE A 146 14.64 -18.13 6.88
N ASN A 147 14.59 -16.89 7.36
CA ASN A 147 14.60 -16.57 8.78
C ASN A 147 13.18 -16.33 9.31
N ARG A 148 13.05 -16.37 10.64
CA ARG A 148 11.76 -16.17 11.32
C ARG A 148 11.15 -14.80 11.05
N GLU A 149 11.96 -13.75 11.03
CA GLU A 149 11.50 -12.37 10.82
C GLU A 149 10.88 -12.20 9.43
N GLY A 150 11.54 -12.71 8.41
CA GLY A 150 11.05 -12.68 7.04
C GLY A 150 9.81 -13.55 6.84
N ARG A 151 9.73 -14.71 7.49
CA ARG A 151 8.52 -15.55 7.56
C ARG A 151 7.32 -14.81 8.18
N LEU A 152 7.52 -14.12 9.30
CA LEU A 152 6.48 -13.27 9.91
C LEU A 152 6.05 -12.16 8.96
N LYS A 153 7.03 -11.54 8.31
CA LYS A 153 6.77 -10.47 7.35
C LYS A 153 5.90 -10.96 6.20
N ILE A 154 6.19 -12.14 5.65
CA ILE A 154 5.40 -12.72 4.55
C ILE A 154 3.94 -12.89 4.96
N LEU A 155 3.66 -13.43 6.14
CA LEU A 155 2.29 -13.59 6.62
C LEU A 155 1.58 -12.23 6.78
N LYS A 156 2.29 -11.22 7.31
CA LYS A 156 1.78 -9.84 7.39
C LYS A 156 1.51 -9.24 6.01
N THR A 157 2.40 -9.46 5.05
CA THR A 157 2.25 -8.99 3.68
C THR A 157 1.10 -9.70 2.96
N ILE A 158 0.92 -11.00 3.15
CA ILE A 158 -0.21 -11.78 2.62
C ILE A 158 -1.53 -11.24 3.18
N ARG A 159 -1.61 -11.00 4.49
CA ARG A 159 -2.80 -10.36 5.11
C ARG A 159 -3.08 -9.00 4.51
N SER A 160 -2.05 -8.14 4.43
CA SER A 160 -2.17 -6.78 3.88
C SER A 160 -2.59 -6.79 2.41
N LEU A 161 -2.11 -7.75 1.62
CA LEU A 161 -2.55 -7.96 0.24
C LEU A 161 -4.02 -8.37 0.18
N GLY A 162 -4.46 -9.33 1.01
CA GLY A 162 -5.87 -9.72 1.08
C GLY A 162 -6.80 -8.55 1.41
N GLU A 163 -6.41 -7.71 2.38
CA GLU A 163 -7.15 -6.51 2.76
C GLU A 163 -7.20 -5.49 1.61
N HIS A 164 -6.07 -5.26 0.95
CA HIS A 164 -5.99 -4.34 -0.18
C HIS A 164 -6.86 -4.81 -1.35
N ILE A 165 -6.78 -6.08 -1.72
CA ILE A 165 -7.61 -6.68 -2.78
C ILE A 165 -9.10 -6.55 -2.43
N CYS A 166 -9.48 -6.79 -1.17
CA CYS A 166 -10.86 -6.63 -0.69
C CYS A 166 -11.36 -5.18 -0.87
N ILE A 167 -10.53 -4.19 -0.49
CA ILE A 167 -10.83 -2.76 -0.65
C ILE A 167 -10.92 -2.38 -2.13
N ASP A 168 -9.98 -2.82 -2.97
CA ASP A 168 -9.98 -2.53 -4.40
C ASP A 168 -11.22 -3.12 -5.08
N LEU A 169 -11.58 -4.37 -4.78
CA LEU A 169 -12.84 -4.95 -5.26
C LEU A 169 -14.05 -4.17 -4.75
N TYR A 170 -14.07 -3.70 -3.50
CA TYR A 170 -15.15 -2.84 -3.04
C TYR A 170 -15.22 -1.54 -3.84
N VAL A 171 -14.10 -0.82 -4.01
CA VAL A 171 -14.03 0.49 -4.67
C VAL A 171 -14.36 0.41 -6.16
N SER A 172 -13.77 -0.54 -6.89
CA SER A 172 -13.98 -0.72 -8.35
C SER A 172 -15.44 -1.03 -8.69
N ASN A 173 -16.19 -1.57 -7.73
CA ASN A 173 -17.59 -1.93 -7.88
C ASN A 173 -18.55 -0.83 -7.38
N GLN A 174 -18.06 0.37 -7.07
CA GLN A 174 -18.87 1.53 -6.71
C GLN A 174 -18.91 2.57 -7.82
N ILE A 175 -19.99 3.36 -7.87
CA ILE A 175 -20.04 4.55 -8.73
C ILE A 175 -19.14 5.63 -8.11
N PRO A 176 -18.08 6.11 -8.78
CA PRO A 176 -17.08 6.99 -8.18
C PRO A 176 -17.65 8.26 -7.54
N GLN A 177 -18.65 8.88 -8.19
CA GLN A 177 -19.30 10.08 -7.66
C GLN A 177 -20.09 9.80 -6.37
N GLN A 178 -20.75 8.65 -6.28
CA GLN A 178 -21.47 8.26 -5.06
C GLN A 178 -20.49 7.97 -3.93
N LEU A 179 -19.36 7.34 -4.25
CA LEU A 179 -18.31 7.06 -3.28
C LEU A 179 -17.65 8.34 -2.76
N LYS A 180 -17.34 9.31 -3.64
CA LYS A 180 -16.88 10.67 -3.27
C LYS A 180 -17.88 11.35 -2.33
N ASN A 181 -19.16 11.34 -2.67
CA ASN A 181 -20.21 11.96 -1.84
C ASN A 181 -20.32 11.28 -0.46
N LYS A 182 -20.26 9.95 -0.42
CA LYS A 182 -20.28 9.16 0.82
C LYS A 182 -19.08 9.49 1.70
N ALA A 183 -17.88 9.60 1.12
CA ALA A 183 -16.65 9.95 1.83
C ALA A 183 -16.74 11.33 2.48
N TRP A 184 -17.20 12.33 1.73
CA TRP A 184 -17.35 13.67 2.29
C TRP A 184 -18.40 13.75 3.38
N SER A 185 -19.52 13.04 3.23
CA SER A 185 -20.55 12.95 4.27
C SER A 185 -19.99 12.39 5.57
N ILE A 186 -19.13 11.37 5.50
CA ILE A 186 -18.50 10.73 6.66
C ILE A 186 -17.50 11.66 7.35
N VAL A 187 -16.71 12.41 6.58
CA VAL A 187 -15.76 13.41 7.10
C VAL A 187 -16.48 14.64 7.70
N GLY A 188 -17.82 14.64 7.71
CA GLY A 188 -18.65 15.70 8.28
C GLY A 188 -18.90 16.87 7.33
N PHE A 189 -18.49 16.75 6.07
CA PHE A 189 -18.85 17.72 5.04
C PHE A 189 -20.23 17.38 4.47
N THR A 190 -21.17 18.33 4.50
CA THR A 190 -22.36 18.23 3.65
C THR A 190 -21.97 18.56 2.21
N SER A 191 -22.72 18.08 1.21
CA SER A 191 -22.40 18.20 -0.23
C SER A 191 -22.17 19.62 -0.77
N ARG A 192 -22.42 20.67 0.03
CA ARG A 192 -22.17 22.08 -0.30
C ARG A 192 -21.02 22.72 0.47
N LYS A 193 -20.38 22.00 1.40
CA LYS A 193 -19.37 22.55 2.33
C LYS A 193 -17.95 22.10 2.03
N PHE A 194 -17.75 21.22 1.07
CA PHE A 194 -16.43 20.69 0.74
C PHE A 194 -15.78 21.50 -0.38
N TYR A 195 -14.53 21.92 -0.15
CA TYR A 195 -13.73 22.61 -1.14
C TYR A 195 -13.03 21.60 -2.05
N GLU A 196 -13.07 21.80 -3.36
CA GLU A 196 -12.26 21.03 -4.31
C GLU A 196 -10.75 21.17 -3.98
N PRO A 197 -9.89 20.21 -4.40
CA PRO A 197 -8.48 20.14 -4.00
C PRO A 197 -7.71 21.47 -4.07
N ALA A 198 -7.88 22.23 -5.16
CA ALA A 198 -7.21 23.51 -5.35
C ALA A 198 -7.62 24.58 -4.31
N MET A 199 -8.87 24.54 -3.84
CA MET A 199 -9.37 25.49 -2.86
C MET A 199 -8.93 25.11 -1.43
N GLN A 200 -8.89 23.82 -1.10
CA GLN A 200 -8.30 23.36 0.17
C GLN A 200 -6.84 23.80 0.30
N GLU A 201 -6.06 23.65 -0.77
CA GLU A 201 -4.66 24.05 -0.81
C GLU A 201 -4.50 25.55 -0.52
N LYS A 202 -5.35 26.41 -1.11
CA LYS A 202 -5.38 27.85 -0.83
C LYS A 202 -5.74 28.14 0.63
N VAL A 203 -6.69 27.42 1.22
CA VAL A 203 -7.08 27.58 2.63
C VAL A 203 -5.90 27.26 3.54
N LEU A 204 -5.26 26.09 3.36
CA LEU A 204 -4.11 25.66 4.18
C LEU A 204 -2.94 26.66 4.06
N GLN A 205 -2.63 27.12 2.85
CA GLN A 205 -1.60 28.13 2.62
C GLN A 205 -1.90 29.43 3.38
N ASN A 206 -3.14 29.91 3.34
CA ASN A 206 -3.52 31.15 4.02
C ASN A 206 -3.54 31.00 5.55
N ILE A 207 -3.87 29.83 6.09
CA ILE A 207 -3.74 29.55 7.52
C ILE A 207 -2.26 29.68 7.94
N VAL A 208 -1.33 29.10 7.18
CA VAL A 208 0.11 29.21 7.46
C VAL A 208 0.56 30.68 7.39
N VAL A 209 0.22 31.39 6.32
CA VAL A 209 0.58 32.82 6.14
C VAL A 209 0.06 33.67 7.31
N PHE A 210 -1.16 33.41 7.78
CA PHE A 210 -1.70 34.10 8.95
C PHE A 210 -0.80 33.92 10.18
N PHE A 211 -0.43 32.68 10.51
CA PHE A 211 0.36 32.34 11.70
C PHE A 211 1.87 32.57 11.55
N GLN A 212 2.35 33.01 10.38
CA GLN A 212 3.70 33.57 10.23
C GLN A 212 3.80 34.98 10.81
N SER A 213 2.70 35.73 10.80
CA SER A 213 2.65 37.12 11.31
C SER A 213 1.96 37.25 12.67
N HIS A 214 1.32 36.19 13.16
CA HIS A 214 0.55 36.19 14.41
C HIS A 214 0.90 34.95 15.23
N GLU A 215 1.23 35.11 16.50
CA GLU A 215 1.51 33.98 17.40
C GLU A 215 0.24 33.23 17.79
N ALA A 216 -0.80 33.95 18.20
CA ALA A 216 -2.09 33.36 18.58
C ALA A 216 -3.26 34.25 18.13
N SER A 217 -4.40 33.65 17.82
CA SER A 217 -5.60 34.39 17.39
C SER A 217 -6.89 33.65 17.75
N ARG A 218 -8.01 34.39 17.74
CA ARG A 218 -9.33 33.76 17.79
C ARG A 218 -9.63 33.11 16.45
N THR A 219 -10.23 31.92 16.47
CA THR A 219 -10.60 31.18 15.26
C THR A 219 -11.41 32.02 14.26
N ALA A 220 -12.34 32.85 14.76
CA ALA A 220 -13.14 33.74 13.91
C ALA A 220 -12.28 34.72 13.08
N HIS A 221 -11.20 35.28 13.65
CA HIS A 221 -10.33 36.20 12.91
C HIS A 221 -9.50 35.45 11.85
N VAL A 222 -9.06 34.22 12.15
CA VAL A 222 -8.37 33.37 11.17
C VAL A 222 -9.30 33.07 9.99
N ILE A 223 -10.56 32.69 10.27
CA ILE A 223 -11.58 32.43 9.25
C ILE A 223 -11.80 33.67 8.38
N GLU A 224 -12.01 34.84 8.98
CA GLU A 224 -12.21 36.09 8.22
C GLU A 224 -11.00 36.45 7.34
N PHE A 225 -9.78 36.27 7.85
CA PHE A 225 -8.56 36.50 7.07
C PHE A 225 -8.49 35.57 5.86
N VAL A 226 -8.64 34.26 6.08
CA VAL A 226 -8.56 33.26 5.02
C VAL A 226 -9.66 33.50 3.98
N LYS A 227 -10.90 33.70 4.44
CA LYS A 227 -12.08 33.96 3.61
C LYS A 227 -11.85 35.14 2.66
N LYS A 228 -11.30 36.25 3.17
CA LYS A 228 -10.95 37.44 2.37
C LYS A 228 -9.89 37.15 1.30
N ASN A 229 -8.85 36.39 1.63
CA ASN A 229 -7.75 36.12 0.71
C ASN A 229 -8.10 35.12 -0.39
N ILE A 230 -8.99 34.17 -0.12
CA ILE A 230 -9.44 33.19 -1.13
C ILE A 230 -10.69 33.64 -1.90
N GLN A 231 -11.22 34.84 -1.58
CA GLN A 231 -12.40 35.45 -2.22
C GLN A 231 -13.69 34.61 -2.06
N GLU A 232 -13.86 33.97 -0.90
CA GLU A 232 -15.04 33.18 -0.57
C GLU A 232 -16.02 33.96 0.31
N ASN A 233 -17.31 33.61 0.25
CA ASN A 233 -18.36 34.30 1.02
C ASN A 233 -18.78 33.54 2.28
N ASP A 234 -18.67 32.22 2.28
CA ASP A 234 -19.03 31.36 3.42
C ASP A 234 -17.76 30.86 4.13
N GLY A 235 -17.69 31.10 5.45
CA GLY A 235 -16.60 30.63 6.30
C GLY A 235 -16.79 29.23 6.87
N ALA A 236 -17.94 28.57 6.64
CA ALA A 236 -18.26 27.29 7.25
C ALA A 236 -17.30 26.17 6.85
N ALA A 237 -16.91 26.12 5.57
CA ALA A 237 -15.93 25.14 5.07
C ALA A 237 -14.54 25.37 5.68
N ILE A 238 -14.11 26.63 5.80
CA ILE A 238 -12.85 27.01 6.44
C ILE A 238 -12.85 26.61 7.93
N ALA A 239 -13.95 26.89 8.64
CA ALA A 239 -14.14 26.51 10.03
C ALA A 239 -13.99 24.99 10.21
N HIS A 240 -14.66 24.20 9.36
CA HIS A 240 -14.56 22.75 9.38
C HIS A 240 -13.13 22.25 9.12
N MET A 241 -12.39 22.86 8.19
CA MET A 241 -10.98 22.54 7.97
C MET A 241 -10.12 22.82 9.22
N ILE A 242 -10.36 23.94 9.92
CA ILE A 242 -9.69 24.26 11.18
C ILE A 242 -10.06 23.25 12.28
N ASP A 243 -11.29 22.75 12.29
CA ASP A 243 -11.73 21.72 13.24
C ASP A 243 -11.04 20.37 12.96
N ILE A 244 -10.89 19.97 11.69
CA ILE A 244 -10.10 18.80 11.30
C ILE A 244 -8.65 18.94 11.81
N LEU A 245 -7.99 20.06 11.50
CA LEU A 245 -6.62 20.33 11.96
C LEU A 245 -6.51 20.35 13.50
N SER A 246 -7.53 20.88 14.19
CA SER A 246 -7.61 20.82 15.65
C SER A 246 -7.69 19.38 16.16
N GLY A 247 -8.42 18.51 15.46
CA GLY A 247 -8.51 17.07 15.77
C GLY A 247 -7.22 16.29 15.53
N LYS A 248 -6.23 16.88 14.85
CA LYS A 248 -4.87 16.38 14.71
C LYS A 248 -3.87 17.09 15.64
N SER A 249 -4.38 17.91 16.55
CA SER A 249 -3.57 18.70 17.48
C SER A 249 -2.60 19.65 16.77
N CYS A 250 -2.96 20.18 15.60
CA CYS A 250 -2.15 21.19 14.91
C CYS A 250 -2.10 22.52 15.67
N PHE A 251 -3.13 22.79 16.47
CA PHE A 251 -3.26 24.01 17.25
C PHE A 251 -3.11 23.76 18.74
N ILE A 252 -2.41 24.65 19.43
CA ILE A 252 -2.46 24.80 20.88
C ILE A 252 -3.66 25.70 21.21
N LYS A 253 -4.55 25.21 22.08
CA LYS A 253 -5.75 25.95 22.51
C LYS A 253 -5.52 26.56 23.89
N THR A 254 -5.54 27.89 23.97
CA THR A 254 -5.42 28.62 25.23
C THR A 254 -6.77 29.21 25.61
N ARG A 255 -7.32 28.77 26.77
CA ARG A 255 -8.61 29.25 27.26
C ARG A 255 -8.44 30.52 28.07
N MET A 256 -9.03 31.61 27.61
CA MET A 256 -9.16 32.88 28.33
C MET A 256 -10.53 32.95 29.01
N LYS A 257 -10.74 33.93 29.90
CA LYS A 257 -11.99 34.09 30.66
C LYS A 257 -13.25 34.08 29.79
N ASN A 258 -13.20 34.74 28.62
CA ASN A 258 -14.38 34.95 27.76
C ASN A 258 -14.22 34.43 26.32
N TYR A 259 -13.06 33.85 25.97
CA TYR A 259 -12.77 33.37 24.61
C TYR A 259 -11.63 32.35 24.60
N SER A 260 -11.44 31.66 23.49
CA SER A 260 -10.29 30.77 23.27
C SER A 260 -9.41 31.33 22.16
N LEU A 261 -8.09 31.17 22.33
CA LEU A 261 -7.10 31.44 21.31
C LEU A 261 -6.58 30.11 20.76
N ILE A 262 -6.26 30.12 19.47
CA ILE A 262 -5.51 29.07 18.79
C ILE A 262 -4.15 29.61 18.37
N GLU A 263 -3.13 28.82 18.60
CA GLU A 263 -1.77 29.03 18.11
C GLU A 263 -1.39 27.83 17.24
N LEU A 264 -0.84 28.07 16.05
CA LEU A 264 -0.35 27.00 15.20
C LEU A 264 1.02 26.52 15.68
N GLN A 265 1.14 25.21 15.98
CA GLN A 265 2.40 24.66 16.46
C GLN A 265 3.52 24.86 15.42
N GLN A 266 4.74 25.06 15.90
CA GLN A 266 5.87 25.50 15.07
C GLN A 266 6.14 24.58 13.87
N GLN A 267 6.01 23.26 14.03
CA GLN A 267 6.23 22.31 12.95
C GLN A 267 5.19 22.40 11.82
N TYR A 268 4.00 22.94 12.09
CA TYR A 268 2.92 23.10 11.11
C TYR A 268 2.87 24.50 10.47
N LYS A 269 3.83 25.39 10.80
CA LYS A 269 4.04 26.64 10.05
C LYS A 269 4.71 26.43 8.68
N ILE A 270 4.94 25.17 8.30
CA ILE A 270 5.34 24.71 6.98
C ILE A 270 4.10 24.08 6.32
N LYS A 271 3.74 24.53 5.11
CA LYS A 271 2.48 24.15 4.46
C LYS A 271 2.38 22.66 4.20
N GLU A 272 3.48 22.04 3.82
CA GLU A 272 3.58 20.61 3.54
C GLU A 272 3.25 19.79 4.79
N HIS A 273 3.82 20.14 5.95
CA HIS A 273 3.54 19.45 7.21
C HIS A 273 2.08 19.66 7.67
N LEU A 274 1.52 20.85 7.47
CA LEU A 274 0.11 21.10 7.76
C LEU A 274 -0.80 20.25 6.86
N ARG A 275 -0.43 20.10 5.58
CA ARG A 275 -1.14 19.28 4.61
C ARG A 275 -1.09 17.80 4.99
N ASP A 276 0.08 17.28 5.36
CA ASP A 276 0.24 15.89 5.82
C ASP A 276 -0.65 15.59 7.04
N ALA A 277 -0.69 16.52 8.00
CA ALA A 277 -1.54 16.39 9.18
C ALA A 277 -3.04 16.42 8.82
N TYR A 278 -3.42 17.27 7.86
CA TYR A 278 -4.79 17.37 7.36
C TYR A 278 -5.24 16.08 6.67
N ASP A 279 -4.44 15.56 5.73
CA ASP A 279 -4.73 14.32 5.01
C ASP A 279 -4.80 13.12 5.95
N GLU A 280 -3.82 12.98 6.86
CA GLU A 280 -3.83 11.92 7.88
C GLU A 280 -5.11 11.95 8.71
N LYS A 281 -5.59 13.16 9.04
CA LYS A 281 -6.82 13.28 9.84
C LYS A 281 -8.08 12.95 9.05
N ILE A 282 -8.17 13.35 7.78
CA ILE A 282 -9.30 12.98 6.91
C ILE A 282 -9.40 11.47 6.81
N ILE A 283 -8.29 10.80 6.48
CA ILE A 283 -8.27 9.34 6.32
C ILE A 283 -8.60 8.67 7.65
N GLN A 284 -8.07 9.16 8.77
CA GLN A 284 -8.40 8.66 10.11
C GLN A 284 -9.90 8.77 10.42
N ILE A 285 -10.56 9.89 10.09
CA ILE A 285 -12.01 10.05 10.32
C ILE A 285 -12.78 9.01 9.50
N ALA A 286 -12.45 8.87 8.21
CA ALA A 286 -13.09 7.86 7.36
C ALA A 286 -12.90 6.44 7.88
N PHE A 287 -11.70 6.08 8.33
CA PHE A 287 -11.38 4.77 8.89
C PHE A 287 -12.17 4.48 10.16
N ASN A 288 -12.27 5.47 11.06
CA ASN A 288 -13.03 5.33 12.31
C ASN A 288 -14.51 5.04 12.05
N GLU A 289 -15.09 5.71 11.06
CA GLU A 289 -16.47 5.50 10.58
C GLU A 289 -16.60 4.27 9.66
N GLY A 290 -15.52 3.50 9.52
CA GLY A 290 -15.48 2.24 8.79
C GLY A 290 -15.43 2.38 7.28
N MET A 291 -15.19 3.57 6.71
CA MET A 291 -14.99 3.75 5.27
C MET A 291 -13.53 3.52 4.89
N LEU A 292 -13.31 2.48 4.09
CA LEU A 292 -12.00 2.11 3.60
C LEU A 292 -11.95 2.32 2.09
N LEU A 293 -10.93 3.05 1.64
CA LEU A 293 -10.72 3.44 0.26
C LEU A 293 -9.27 3.16 -0.11
N SER A 294 -9.03 2.82 -1.38
CA SER A 294 -7.69 2.56 -1.88
C SER A 294 -6.84 3.83 -1.88
N ALA A 295 -5.52 3.66 -1.87
CA ALA A 295 -4.57 4.78 -1.89
C ALA A 295 -4.75 5.67 -3.14
N GLY A 296 -5.02 5.06 -4.30
CA GLY A 296 -5.30 5.78 -5.54
C GLY A 296 -6.59 6.60 -5.45
N PHE A 297 -7.64 6.05 -4.82
CA PHE A 297 -8.88 6.79 -4.62
C PHE A 297 -8.69 7.99 -3.67
N TRP A 298 -7.89 7.85 -2.61
CA TRP A 298 -7.55 8.98 -1.75
C TRP A 298 -6.75 10.06 -2.48
N SER A 299 -5.80 9.66 -3.34
CA SER A 299 -5.05 10.59 -4.19
C SER A 299 -6.01 11.38 -5.09
N LEU A 300 -6.93 10.69 -5.77
CA LEU A 300 -7.96 11.32 -6.60
C LEU A 300 -8.86 12.26 -5.77
N LEU A 301 -9.28 11.83 -4.59
CA LEU A 301 -10.23 12.54 -3.75
C LEU A 301 -9.64 13.84 -3.15
N LEU A 302 -8.38 13.80 -2.71
CA LEU A 302 -7.73 14.90 -2.00
C LEU A 302 -6.90 15.82 -2.91
N TYR A 303 -6.47 15.33 -4.07
CA TYR A 303 -5.58 16.05 -4.98
C TYR A 303 -6.12 16.17 -6.41
N GLY A 304 -7.19 15.45 -6.75
CA GLY A 304 -7.73 15.44 -8.13
C GLY A 304 -6.85 14.69 -9.13
N ASN A 305 -5.84 13.96 -8.65
CA ASN A 305 -4.90 13.20 -9.47
C ASN A 305 -4.81 11.76 -8.94
N ASP A 306 -4.84 10.76 -9.81
CA ASP A 306 -4.95 9.35 -9.45
C ASP A 306 -3.65 8.72 -8.92
N THR A 307 -2.50 9.14 -9.46
CA THR A 307 -1.23 8.39 -9.29
C THR A 307 -0.12 9.18 -8.59
N GLN A 308 -0.16 10.50 -8.59
CA GLN A 308 0.95 11.32 -8.08
C GLN A 308 1.13 11.22 -6.56
N TYR A 309 0.04 11.18 -5.80
CA TYR A 309 0.06 11.17 -4.33
C TYR A 309 -0.27 9.79 -3.75
N GLU A 310 -0.46 8.77 -4.60
CA GLU A 310 -0.83 7.40 -4.20
C GLU A 310 0.16 6.81 -3.17
N LEU A 311 1.47 7.00 -3.38
CA LEU A 311 2.50 6.52 -2.45
C LEU A 311 2.41 7.21 -1.07
N GLN A 312 2.08 8.50 -1.04
CA GLN A 312 1.89 9.25 0.21
C GLN A 312 0.64 8.76 0.93
N MET A 313 -0.46 8.54 0.19
CA MET A 313 -1.70 8.01 0.77
C MET A 313 -1.49 6.62 1.35
N GLU A 314 -0.73 5.75 0.67
CA GLU A 314 -0.43 4.42 1.21
C GLU A 314 0.37 4.48 2.51
N LYS A 315 1.36 5.36 2.61
CA LYS A 315 2.11 5.54 3.87
C LYS A 315 1.19 5.96 5.02
N ILE A 316 0.22 6.83 4.75
CA ILE A 316 -0.77 7.25 5.75
C ILE A 316 -1.67 6.07 6.13
N ILE A 317 -2.18 5.33 5.14
CA ILE A 317 -3.02 4.15 5.36
C ILE A 317 -2.27 3.11 6.20
N ASP A 318 -1.06 2.72 5.81
CA ASP A 318 -0.26 1.72 6.52
C ASP A 318 0.01 2.16 7.98
N LYS A 319 0.30 3.45 8.19
CA LYS A 319 0.47 4.04 9.54
C LYS A 319 -0.80 3.91 10.38
N LEU A 320 -1.96 4.23 9.81
CA LEU A 320 -3.24 4.17 10.51
C LEU A 320 -3.69 2.72 10.76
N SER A 321 -3.44 1.82 9.81
CA SER A 321 -3.81 0.40 9.92
C SER A 321 -3.11 -0.32 11.06
N ILE A 322 -1.87 0.06 11.40
CA ILE A 322 -1.17 -0.50 12.58
C ILE A 322 -1.97 -0.23 13.87
N SER A 323 -2.70 0.88 13.95
CA SER A 323 -3.45 1.26 15.14
C SER A 323 -4.87 0.68 15.22
N THR A 324 -5.33 -0.06 14.21
CA THR A 324 -6.72 -0.52 14.10
C THR A 324 -6.78 -1.98 13.66
N THR A 325 -7.00 -2.88 14.62
CA THR A 325 -6.88 -4.34 14.41
C THR A 325 -8.05 -4.97 13.67
N ASP A 326 -9.19 -4.29 13.55
CA ASP A 326 -10.44 -4.80 12.94
C ASP A 326 -10.70 -4.26 11.52
N LEU A 327 -9.74 -3.55 10.90
CA LEU A 327 -9.93 -2.96 9.56
C LEU A 327 -10.26 -4.00 8.49
N PHE A 328 -9.54 -5.13 8.49
CA PHE A 328 -9.80 -6.16 7.50
C PHE A 328 -11.22 -6.72 7.66
N ASP A 329 -11.69 -7.00 8.88
CA ASP A 329 -13.07 -7.46 9.10
C ASP A 329 -14.11 -6.43 8.65
N ARG A 330 -13.84 -5.14 8.84
CA ARG A 330 -14.69 -4.05 8.34
C ARG A 330 -14.71 -4.02 6.80
N SER A 331 -13.56 -4.16 6.13
CA SER A 331 -13.50 -4.19 4.66
C SER A 331 -14.26 -5.38 4.08
N ILE A 332 -14.16 -6.56 4.70
CA ILE A 332 -14.93 -7.75 4.31
C ILE A 332 -16.42 -7.50 4.42
N LYS A 333 -16.86 -6.86 5.50
CA LYS A 333 -18.27 -6.48 5.67
C LYS A 333 -18.73 -5.52 4.57
N GLN A 334 -17.94 -4.49 4.24
CA GLN A 334 -18.29 -3.54 3.18
C GLN A 334 -18.39 -4.20 1.80
N PHE A 335 -17.41 -5.04 1.47
CA PHE A 335 -17.42 -5.85 0.27
C PHE A 335 -18.68 -6.72 0.19
N ARG A 336 -18.99 -7.43 1.28
CA ARG A 336 -20.18 -8.31 1.37
C ARG A 336 -21.48 -7.53 1.19
N ASP A 337 -21.64 -6.38 1.86
CA ASP A 337 -22.85 -5.56 1.80
C ASP A 337 -23.12 -5.07 0.37
N VAL A 338 -22.07 -4.70 -0.37
CA VAL A 338 -22.19 -4.30 -1.78
C VAL A 338 -22.51 -5.49 -2.69
N ALA A 339 -21.87 -6.63 -2.46
CA ALA A 339 -22.05 -7.81 -3.30
C ALA A 339 -23.41 -8.50 -3.08
N LEU A 340 -24.01 -8.38 -1.89
CA LEU A 340 -25.35 -8.91 -1.57
C LEU A 340 -26.51 -7.98 -1.97
N GLY A 341 -26.25 -6.76 -2.42
CA GLY A 341 -27.30 -5.84 -2.88
C GLY A 341 -28.23 -6.50 -3.92
N SER A 342 -29.54 -6.25 -3.81
CA SER A 342 -30.60 -7.01 -4.52
C SER A 342 -30.46 -7.10 -6.05
N THR A 343 -29.69 -6.21 -6.67
CA THR A 343 -29.40 -6.16 -8.12
C THR A 343 -27.91 -6.09 -8.41
N SER A 344 -27.06 -6.50 -7.46
CA SER A 344 -25.62 -6.34 -7.55
C SER A 344 -25.02 -7.27 -8.62
N PRO A 345 -24.39 -6.74 -9.69
CA PRO A 345 -23.66 -7.58 -10.65
C PRO A 345 -22.43 -8.24 -10.01
N PHE A 346 -22.09 -7.87 -8.77
CA PHE A 346 -20.91 -8.30 -8.04
C PHE A 346 -21.17 -9.53 -7.15
N LYS A 347 -22.40 -10.05 -7.14
CA LYS A 347 -22.75 -11.28 -6.41
C LYS A 347 -21.81 -12.47 -6.71
N PRO A 348 -21.31 -12.69 -7.94
CA PRO A 348 -20.34 -13.75 -8.22
C PRO A 348 -19.02 -13.61 -7.46
N LEU A 349 -18.64 -12.39 -7.06
CA LEU A 349 -17.40 -12.14 -6.30
C LEU A 349 -17.49 -12.64 -4.85
N LEU A 350 -18.69 -12.89 -4.31
CA LEU A 350 -18.87 -13.46 -2.96
C LEU A 350 -18.16 -14.80 -2.78
N LYS A 351 -17.84 -15.52 -3.86
CA LYS A 351 -17.00 -16.74 -3.81
C LYS A 351 -15.63 -16.49 -3.16
N PHE A 352 -15.12 -15.26 -3.21
CA PHE A 352 -13.84 -14.85 -2.63
C PHE A 352 -13.92 -14.53 -1.13
N GLU A 353 -15.13 -14.35 -0.58
CA GLU A 353 -15.34 -13.97 0.82
C GLU A 353 -14.65 -14.93 1.80
N LYS A 354 -14.72 -16.24 1.53
CA LYS A 354 -14.06 -17.27 2.33
C LYS A 354 -12.54 -17.05 2.43
N TYR A 355 -11.91 -16.61 1.34
CA TYR A 355 -10.47 -16.36 1.30
C TYR A 355 -10.13 -15.10 2.08
N PHE A 356 -10.95 -14.03 1.97
CA PHE A 356 -10.74 -12.84 2.80
C PHE A 356 -10.87 -13.13 4.29
N ILE A 357 -11.88 -13.89 4.71
CA ILE A 357 -12.06 -14.29 6.11
C ILE A 357 -10.84 -15.09 6.59
N GLN A 358 -10.35 -16.02 5.77
CA GLN A 358 -9.18 -16.82 6.09
C GLN A 358 -7.91 -15.96 6.24
N LEU A 359 -7.69 -14.99 5.34
CA LEU A 359 -6.56 -14.06 5.44
C LEU A 359 -6.72 -13.09 6.62
N ALA A 360 -7.94 -12.70 6.98
CA ALA A 360 -8.22 -11.87 8.16
C ALA A 360 -8.00 -12.60 9.49
N GLN A 361 -7.87 -13.93 9.47
CA GLN A 361 -7.49 -14.73 10.64
C GLN A 361 -5.98 -14.84 10.83
N ILE A 362 -5.17 -14.32 9.90
CA ILE A 362 -3.72 -14.15 10.07
C ILE A 362 -3.50 -13.15 11.22
N GLY A 363 -3.43 -13.67 12.45
CA GLY A 363 -3.25 -12.88 13.68
C GLY A 363 -1.79 -12.68 14.06
N ASP A 364 -1.55 -11.97 15.18
CA ASP A 364 -0.22 -11.81 15.76
C ASP A 364 0.37 -13.19 16.10
N TYR A 365 1.22 -13.72 15.23
CA TYR A 365 1.95 -14.97 15.43
C TYR A 365 2.95 -14.79 16.58
N LYS A 366 2.44 -14.93 17.81
CA LYS A 366 3.22 -15.22 19.02
C LYS A 366 3.75 -16.66 19.02
N GLN A 367 3.44 -17.44 17.98
CA GLN A 367 3.91 -18.81 17.83
C GLN A 367 5.44 -18.85 17.76
N GLU A 368 6.03 -19.72 18.57
CA GLU A 368 7.48 -19.97 18.60
C GLU A 368 7.95 -20.64 17.30
N HIS A 369 7.06 -21.39 16.62
CA HIS A 369 7.38 -22.15 15.41
C HIS A 369 6.52 -21.70 14.21
N LEU A 370 7.17 -21.13 13.19
CA LEU A 370 6.58 -20.82 11.88
C LEU A 370 6.97 -21.91 10.88
N ASN A 371 6.25 -23.02 10.93
CA ASN A 371 6.47 -24.18 10.07
C ASN A 371 5.63 -24.09 8.78
N ALA A 372 5.82 -25.06 7.88
CA ALA A 372 5.19 -25.08 6.56
C ALA A 372 3.65 -25.00 6.59
N SER A 373 3.00 -25.68 7.53
CA SER A 373 1.54 -25.80 7.56
C SER A 373 0.81 -24.48 7.81
N ILE A 374 1.47 -23.51 8.47
CA ILE A 374 0.93 -22.17 8.70
C ILE A 374 0.85 -21.37 7.39
N PHE A 375 1.72 -21.66 6.42
CA PHE A 375 1.81 -20.90 5.16
C PHE A 375 0.88 -21.44 4.06
N VAL A 376 0.60 -22.74 4.05
CA VAL A 376 -0.21 -23.37 2.98
C VAL A 376 -1.56 -22.66 2.83
N PRO A 377 -2.41 -22.54 3.86
CA PRO A 377 -3.73 -21.97 3.67
C PRO A 377 -3.69 -20.48 3.23
N PRO A 378 -2.90 -19.60 3.86
CA PRO A 378 -2.76 -18.21 3.40
C PRO A 378 -2.27 -18.05 1.95
N LEU A 379 -1.29 -18.87 1.53
CA LEU A 379 -0.77 -18.81 0.17
C LEU A 379 -1.81 -19.26 -0.85
N GLU A 380 -2.51 -20.37 -0.60
CA GLU A 380 -3.60 -20.83 -1.46
C GLU A 380 -4.72 -19.79 -1.58
N ALA A 381 -5.15 -19.22 -0.46
CA ALA A 381 -6.17 -18.17 -0.45
C ALA A 381 -5.74 -16.93 -1.23
N LEU A 382 -4.48 -16.49 -1.10
CA LEU A 382 -3.96 -15.36 -1.87
C LEU A 382 -3.85 -15.68 -3.36
N THR A 383 -3.37 -16.86 -3.73
CA THR A 383 -3.29 -17.33 -5.12
C THR A 383 -4.65 -17.26 -5.80
N GLU A 384 -5.70 -17.77 -5.14
CA GLU A 384 -7.07 -17.75 -5.65
C GLU A 384 -7.64 -16.33 -5.80
N LEU A 385 -7.29 -15.42 -4.89
CA LEU A 385 -7.69 -14.01 -4.99
C LEU A 385 -6.99 -13.30 -6.14
N VAL A 386 -5.69 -13.53 -6.30
CA VAL A 386 -4.87 -12.91 -7.36
C VAL A 386 -5.31 -13.42 -8.74
N ASP A 387 -5.57 -14.71 -8.88
CA ASP A 387 -6.14 -15.30 -10.09
C ASP A 387 -7.56 -14.75 -10.37
N GLY A 388 -8.36 -14.63 -9.30
CA GLY A 388 -9.69 -14.06 -9.36
C GLY A 388 -9.75 -12.64 -9.94
N LEU A 389 -8.78 -11.79 -9.61
CA LEU A 389 -8.66 -10.42 -10.15
C LEU A 389 -8.35 -10.38 -11.64
N ILE A 390 -7.78 -11.44 -12.21
CA ILE A 390 -7.48 -11.49 -13.64
C ILE A 390 -8.76 -11.68 -14.45
N HIS A 391 -9.75 -12.33 -13.85
CA HIS A 391 -10.97 -12.77 -14.51
C HIS A 391 -12.18 -11.87 -14.22
N HIS A 392 -12.01 -10.79 -13.47
CA HIS A 392 -13.05 -9.88 -13.02
C HIS A 392 -12.54 -8.45 -13.00
#